data_AF-A0A410RT98-F1
#
_entry.id   AF-A0A410RT98-F1
#
_cell.length_a   1.000
_cell.length_b   1.000
_cell.length_c   1.000
_cell.angle_alpha   90.00
_cell.angle_beta   90.00
_cell.angle_gamma   90.00
#
_symmetry.space_group_name_H-M   'P 1'
#
loop_
_entity.id
_entity.type
_entity.pdbx_description
1 polymer ?
#
loop_
_entity_poly.entity_id
_entity_poly.type
_entity_poly.pdbx_seq_one_letter_code
_entity_poly.pdbx_strand_id
1 'polypeptide(L)'
;MSESDNYFIPDDWDGQVIFATSAPLNSVVHRKQGLSDTLFNSKIYVPCVSTTFIKDCLHTAEEIMYQSQFDPKEGATRSRSVELGSDFGNSPLENILVANSLSSGKGSNDNAMPLASQAYVIVNLKWDREGTSPYHAAGVVAVDGGDRITLEVFASTRTSYARKEAGCYRMYKTSGDEGDTFHGAWSPQTEYFSDRAVTFAICKK
;
A
#
# COMPACT_ATOMS: atom_id res chain seq x y z
N MET A 1 8.26 -4.78 14.42
CA MET A 1 7.23 -5.72 14.91
C MET A 1 5.92 -4.96 14.98
N SER A 2 4.78 -5.60 14.74
CA SER A 2 3.47 -4.96 14.82
C SER A 2 2.97 -4.86 16.26
N GLU A 3 1.97 -4.00 16.51
CA GLU A 3 1.48 -3.62 17.84
C GLU A 3 1.14 -4.80 18.76
N SER A 4 0.47 -5.84 18.24
CA SER A 4 0.13 -7.03 19.02
C SER A 4 1.07 -8.21 18.73
N ASP A 5 2.27 -7.96 18.19
CA ASP A 5 3.26 -8.96 17.81
C ASP A 5 2.70 -10.04 16.87
N ASN A 6 1.77 -9.71 15.96
CA ASN A 6 1.24 -10.68 15.00
C ASN A 6 2.04 -10.73 13.70
N TYR A 7 2.80 -9.66 13.41
CA TYR A 7 3.59 -9.52 12.20
C TYR A 7 4.96 -8.89 12.48
N PHE A 8 5.97 -9.29 11.73
CA PHE A 8 7.20 -8.50 11.60
C PHE A 8 7.81 -8.65 10.22
N ILE A 9 8.50 -7.61 9.79
CA ILE A 9 9.22 -7.55 8.52
C ILE A 9 10.71 -7.49 8.88
N PRO A 10 11.51 -8.53 8.58
CA PRO A 10 12.93 -8.55 8.86
C PRO A 10 13.72 -7.67 7.87
N ASP A 11 14.74 -6.98 8.37
CA ASP A 11 15.59 -6.08 7.57
C ASP A 11 16.39 -6.82 6.49
N ASP A 12 16.82 -8.06 6.76
CA ASP A 12 17.67 -8.87 5.88
C ASP A 12 17.04 -9.21 4.51
N TRP A 13 15.74 -8.98 4.35
CA TRP A 13 14.97 -9.36 3.16
C TRP A 13 14.41 -8.18 2.38
N ASP A 14 14.79 -6.94 2.72
CA ASP A 14 14.34 -5.71 2.04
C ASP A 14 12.80 -5.64 1.89
N GLY A 15 12.08 -6.16 2.88
CA GLY A 15 10.61 -6.25 2.85
C GLY A 15 10.03 -7.31 1.91
N GLN A 16 10.82 -8.17 1.27
CA GLN A 16 10.27 -9.25 0.41
C GLN A 16 9.62 -10.38 1.20
N VAL A 17 9.84 -10.45 2.51
CA VAL A 17 9.30 -11.48 3.40
C VAL A 17 8.63 -10.81 4.58
N ILE A 18 7.48 -11.34 4.98
CA ILE A 18 6.84 -11.03 6.25
C ILE A 18 6.71 -12.30 7.08
N PHE A 19 6.94 -12.19 8.37
CA PHE A 19 6.70 -13.27 9.32
C PHE A 19 5.38 -13.00 10.04
N ALA A 20 4.46 -13.95 9.97
CA ALA A 20 3.10 -13.76 10.44
C ALA A 20 2.62 -14.95 11.28
N THR A 21 1.88 -14.66 12.34
CA THR A 21 1.25 -15.70 13.20
C THR A 21 -0.04 -16.25 12.59
N SER A 22 -0.61 -15.52 11.63
CA SER A 22 -1.74 -15.91 10.80
C SER A 22 -1.54 -15.40 9.39
N ALA A 23 -2.01 -16.15 8.39
CA ALA A 23 -1.83 -15.77 7.00
C ALA A 23 -2.48 -14.40 6.73
N PRO A 24 -1.75 -13.42 6.15
CA PRO A 24 -2.36 -12.23 5.54
C PRO A 24 -3.30 -12.66 4.39
N LEU A 25 -4.08 -11.74 3.86
CA LEU A 25 -5.07 -12.01 2.81
C LEU A 25 -4.61 -13.05 1.74
N ASN A 26 -5.45 -14.06 1.52
CA ASN A 26 -5.03 -15.41 1.09
C ASN A 26 -4.62 -15.59 -0.39
N SER A 27 -5.00 -14.72 -1.33
CA SER A 27 -4.71 -14.99 -2.76
C SER A 27 -3.40 -14.38 -3.26
N VAL A 28 -2.89 -13.37 -2.58
CA VAL A 28 -1.70 -12.61 -3.00
C VAL A 28 -0.49 -12.86 -2.10
N VAL A 29 -0.68 -13.54 -0.97
CA VAL A 29 0.36 -13.89 0.00
C VAL A 29 0.43 -15.41 0.16
N HIS A 30 1.64 -15.95 0.14
CA HIS A 30 1.91 -17.38 0.19
C HIS A 30 3.05 -17.69 1.17
N ARG A 31 3.06 -18.89 1.73
CA ARG A 31 4.19 -19.35 2.55
C ARG A 31 5.48 -19.40 1.72
N LYS A 32 6.56 -18.84 2.25
CA LYS A 32 7.89 -18.91 1.64
C LYS A 32 8.45 -20.32 1.81
N GLN A 33 8.69 -20.99 0.70
CA GLN A 33 9.36 -22.29 0.71
C GLN A 33 10.83 -22.14 1.08
N GLY A 34 11.38 -23.14 1.78
CA GLY A 34 12.79 -23.16 2.19
C GLY A 34 13.12 -22.31 3.42
N LEU A 35 12.16 -21.61 4.02
CA LEU A 35 12.31 -21.02 5.35
C LEU A 35 11.46 -21.76 6.37
N SER A 36 12.04 -22.00 7.55
CA SER A 36 11.36 -22.65 8.67
C SER A 36 10.46 -21.66 9.42
N ASP A 37 9.43 -22.20 10.07
CA ASP A 37 8.65 -21.44 11.03
C ASP A 37 9.55 -21.04 12.21
N THR A 38 9.34 -19.84 12.74
CA THR A 38 10.17 -19.27 13.81
C THR A 38 9.34 -19.10 15.08
N LEU A 39 9.84 -19.61 16.21
CA LEU A 39 9.25 -19.36 17.52
C LEU A 39 9.86 -18.08 18.10
N PHE A 40 9.01 -17.09 18.37
CA PHE A 40 9.41 -15.83 19.00
C PHE A 40 8.27 -15.32 19.89
N ASN A 41 8.56 -14.75 21.07
CA ASN A 41 7.52 -14.31 22.04
C ASN A 41 6.38 -15.31 22.27
N SER A 42 6.69 -16.61 22.38
CA SER A 42 5.71 -17.70 22.54
C SER A 42 4.70 -17.86 21.39
N LYS A 43 4.95 -17.25 20.23
CA LYS A 43 4.17 -17.39 19.01
C LYS A 43 4.99 -18.03 17.90
N ILE A 44 4.32 -18.82 17.07
CA ILE A 44 4.92 -19.40 15.87
C ILE A 44 4.64 -18.45 14.71
N TYR A 45 5.69 -18.01 14.03
CA TYR A 45 5.60 -17.17 12.84
C TYR A 45 5.92 -18.00 11.60
N VAL A 46 5.05 -17.87 10.61
CA VAL A 46 5.19 -18.46 9.29
C VAL A 46 5.79 -17.39 8.36
N PRO A 47 6.89 -17.69 7.64
CA PRO A 47 7.45 -16.77 6.65
C PRO A 47 6.55 -16.77 5.40
N CYS A 48 6.21 -15.58 4.93
CA CYS A 48 5.32 -15.34 3.81
C CYS A 48 5.96 -14.41 2.77
N VAL A 49 5.65 -14.66 1.50
CA VAL A 49 6.04 -13.89 0.32
C VAL A 49 4.82 -13.56 -0.50
N SER A 50 4.88 -12.51 -1.30
CA SER A 50 3.80 -12.22 -2.23
C SER A 50 3.91 -13.02 -3.53
N THR A 51 2.83 -13.03 -4.29
CA THR A 51 2.89 -13.24 -5.74
C THR A 51 3.71 -12.13 -6.43
N THR A 52 3.92 -12.26 -7.73
CA THR A 52 4.49 -11.20 -8.56
C THR A 52 3.39 -10.35 -9.19
N PHE A 53 3.53 -9.05 -9.15
CA PHE A 53 2.60 -8.07 -9.71
C PHE A 53 3.22 -7.36 -10.89
N ILE A 54 2.39 -6.76 -11.74
CA ILE A 54 2.86 -5.79 -12.72
C ILE A 54 3.41 -4.57 -11.98
N LYS A 55 4.47 -3.97 -12.53
CA LYS A 55 5.13 -2.80 -11.95
C LYS A 55 4.29 -1.51 -12.08
N ASP A 56 3.15 -1.48 -11.39
CA ASP A 56 2.16 -0.43 -11.31
C ASP A 56 1.51 -0.47 -9.91
N CYS A 57 1.71 0.61 -9.13
CA CYS A 57 1.30 0.67 -7.73
C CYS A 57 -0.22 0.64 -7.55
N LEU A 58 -0.97 1.35 -8.40
CA LEU A 58 -2.43 1.41 -8.29
C LEU A 58 -3.05 0.08 -8.73
N HIS A 59 -2.61 -0.46 -9.87
CA HIS A 59 -3.09 -1.75 -10.34
C HIS A 59 -2.85 -2.86 -9.31
N THR A 60 -1.65 -2.88 -8.71
CA THR A 60 -1.31 -3.85 -7.65
C THR A 60 -2.18 -3.66 -6.41
N ALA A 61 -2.39 -2.43 -5.96
CA ALA A 61 -3.28 -2.14 -4.86
C ALA A 61 -4.70 -2.62 -5.15
N GLU A 62 -5.20 -2.47 -6.39
CA GLU A 62 -6.49 -3.00 -6.82
C GLU A 62 -6.52 -4.53 -6.82
N GLU A 63 -5.50 -5.22 -7.33
CA GLU A 63 -5.42 -6.69 -7.27
C GLU A 63 -5.44 -7.19 -5.81
N ILE A 64 -4.74 -6.49 -4.90
CA ILE A 64 -4.76 -6.78 -3.46
C ILE A 64 -6.14 -6.54 -2.87
N MET A 65 -6.77 -5.39 -3.14
CA MET A 65 -8.12 -5.12 -2.65
C MET A 65 -9.06 -6.23 -3.09
N TYR A 66 -9.09 -6.56 -4.39
CA TYR A 66 -10.00 -7.54 -4.96
C TYR A 66 -9.64 -9.00 -4.69
N GLN A 67 -8.44 -9.30 -4.22
CA GLN A 67 -7.95 -10.66 -4.04
C GLN A 67 -7.93 -11.45 -5.36
N SER A 68 -7.70 -10.78 -6.48
CA SER A 68 -7.66 -11.38 -7.82
C SER A 68 -6.70 -10.60 -8.70
N GLN A 69 -6.01 -11.29 -9.60
CA GLN A 69 -5.26 -10.65 -10.67
C GLN A 69 -6.20 -10.21 -11.80
N PHE A 70 -5.84 -9.13 -12.49
CA PHE A 70 -6.64 -8.55 -13.58
C PHE A 70 -5.78 -8.27 -14.80
N ASP A 71 -6.41 -8.21 -15.99
CA ASP A 71 -5.73 -7.66 -17.15
C ASP A 71 -5.70 -6.13 -17.02
N PRO A 72 -4.51 -5.49 -16.95
CA PRO A 72 -4.39 -4.03 -16.89
C PRO A 72 -4.97 -3.33 -18.13
N LYS A 73 -5.17 -4.05 -19.25
CA LYS A 73 -5.74 -3.51 -20.49
C LYS A 73 -7.25 -3.35 -20.45
N GLU A 74 -7.94 -3.90 -19.45
CA GLU A 74 -9.39 -3.73 -19.32
C GLU A 74 -9.80 -2.28 -19.06
N GLY A 75 -8.85 -1.40 -18.69
CA GLY A 75 -9.02 0.07 -18.70
C GLY A 75 -10.11 0.61 -17.77
N ALA A 76 -10.68 -0.24 -16.92
CA ALA A 76 -11.75 0.13 -16.01
C ALA A 76 -11.18 0.55 -14.67
N THR A 77 -11.66 1.68 -14.14
CA THR A 77 -11.44 2.07 -12.75
C THR A 77 -12.08 1.06 -11.80
N ARG A 78 -11.30 0.54 -10.85
CA ARG A 78 -11.73 -0.48 -9.89
C ARG A 78 -11.76 0.04 -8.46
N SER A 79 -11.31 1.26 -8.24
CA SER A 79 -11.19 1.84 -6.91
C SER A 79 -11.99 3.12 -6.75
N ARG A 80 -12.37 3.41 -5.51
CA ARG A 80 -13.00 4.66 -5.09
C ARG A 80 -12.51 5.06 -3.70
N SER A 81 -12.57 6.35 -3.39
CA SER A 81 -12.23 6.84 -2.05
C SER A 81 -13.21 6.31 -1.00
N VAL A 82 -12.68 5.92 0.16
CA VAL A 82 -13.50 5.39 1.25
C VAL A 82 -14.45 6.46 1.80
N GLU A 83 -13.96 7.68 1.98
CA GLU A 83 -14.74 8.76 2.62
C GLU A 83 -15.77 9.41 1.69
N LEU A 84 -15.46 9.63 0.41
CA LEU A 84 -16.37 10.30 -0.53
C LEU A 84 -17.12 9.35 -1.45
N GLY A 85 -16.70 8.08 -1.54
CA GLY A 85 -17.23 7.13 -2.52
C GLY A 85 -16.97 7.50 -3.98
N SER A 86 -16.06 8.45 -4.23
CA SER A 86 -15.72 8.95 -5.56
C SER A 86 -14.70 8.04 -6.23
N ASP A 87 -14.90 7.71 -7.51
CA ASP A 87 -13.97 6.89 -8.29
C ASP A 87 -12.53 7.46 -8.25
N PHE A 88 -11.54 6.57 -8.24
CA PHE A 88 -10.12 6.91 -8.23
C PHE A 88 -9.38 6.10 -9.30
N GLY A 89 -8.50 6.74 -10.07
CA GLY A 89 -7.70 6.07 -11.12
C GLY A 89 -8.10 6.40 -12.56
N ASN A 90 -9.22 7.11 -12.79
CA ASN A 90 -9.69 7.49 -14.12
C ASN A 90 -8.73 8.45 -14.85
N SER A 91 -8.30 9.51 -14.16
CA SER A 91 -7.44 10.53 -14.75
C SER A 91 -6.66 11.30 -13.68
N PRO A 92 -5.51 11.90 -14.02
CA PRO A 92 -4.76 12.73 -13.07
C PRO A 92 -5.59 13.87 -12.48
N LEU A 93 -6.42 14.53 -13.29
CA LEU A 93 -7.26 15.64 -12.85
C LEU A 93 -8.32 15.18 -11.84
N GLU A 94 -9.00 14.07 -12.12
CA GLU A 94 -10.00 13.51 -11.19
C GLU A 94 -9.38 13.09 -9.87
N ASN A 95 -8.21 12.43 -9.92
CA ASN A 95 -7.47 12.05 -8.72
C ASN A 95 -7.11 13.26 -7.85
N ILE A 96 -6.69 14.37 -8.47
CA ILE A 96 -6.40 15.64 -7.78
C ILE A 96 -7.67 16.25 -7.18
N LEU A 97 -8.83 16.17 -7.86
CA LEU A 97 -10.09 16.69 -7.33
C LEU A 97 -10.57 15.90 -6.11
N VAL A 98 -10.47 14.57 -6.13
CA VAL A 98 -10.75 13.72 -4.97
C VAL A 98 -9.81 14.06 -3.81
N ALA A 99 -8.51 14.14 -4.08
CA ALA A 99 -7.49 14.47 -3.09
C ALA A 99 -7.71 15.85 -2.46
N ASN A 100 -7.98 16.89 -3.26
CA ASN A 100 -8.28 18.24 -2.74
C ASN A 100 -9.50 18.24 -1.81
N SER A 101 -10.55 17.51 -2.18
CA SER A 101 -11.78 17.40 -1.38
C SER A 101 -11.55 16.71 -0.04
N LEU A 102 -10.50 15.88 0.07
CA LEU A 102 -10.11 15.15 1.27
C LEU A 102 -8.99 15.81 2.07
N SER A 103 -8.39 16.90 1.58
CA SER A 103 -7.20 17.53 2.18
C SER A 103 -7.34 17.97 3.64
N SER A 104 -8.57 18.13 4.13
CA SER A 104 -8.91 18.47 5.52
C SER A 104 -9.81 17.43 6.20
N GLY A 105 -9.95 16.25 5.59
CA GLY A 105 -10.77 15.14 6.09
C GLY A 105 -10.16 14.45 7.30
N LYS A 106 -11.00 13.85 8.15
CA LYS A 106 -10.55 13.16 9.38
C LYS A 106 -9.69 11.92 9.12
N GLY A 107 -9.86 11.23 7.98
CA GLY A 107 -9.05 10.10 7.56
C GLY A 107 -8.07 10.46 6.43
N SER A 108 -7.49 11.66 6.49
CA SER A 108 -6.50 12.13 5.52
C SER A 108 -5.11 12.28 6.14
N ASN A 109 -4.08 12.27 5.28
CA ASN A 109 -2.68 12.44 5.62
C ASN A 109 -2.22 11.42 6.67
N ASP A 110 -1.61 11.87 7.75
CA ASP A 110 -1.14 11.00 8.85
C ASP A 110 -2.27 10.21 9.52
N ASN A 111 -3.51 10.68 9.41
CA ASN A 111 -4.68 10.03 9.99
C ASN A 111 -5.37 9.05 9.03
N ALA A 112 -4.83 8.86 7.82
CA ALA A 112 -5.39 7.90 6.88
C ALA A 112 -5.37 6.48 7.48
N MET A 113 -6.53 5.81 7.45
CA MET A 113 -6.75 4.61 8.26
C MET A 113 -7.37 3.43 7.49
N PRO A 114 -6.82 3.02 6.34
CA PRO A 114 -7.36 1.91 5.56
C PRO A 114 -7.39 0.61 6.37
N LEU A 115 -8.43 -0.17 6.14
CA LEU A 115 -8.63 -1.52 6.66
C LEU A 115 -7.97 -2.56 5.74
N ALA A 116 -7.91 -3.82 6.18
CA ALA A 116 -7.54 -4.92 5.29
C ALA A 116 -8.47 -4.96 4.06
N SER A 117 -7.92 -5.26 2.88
CA SER A 117 -8.60 -5.17 1.58
C SER A 117 -8.99 -3.75 1.13
N GLN A 118 -8.46 -2.72 1.78
CA GLN A 118 -8.40 -1.34 1.29
C GLN A 118 -6.95 -1.01 0.92
N ALA A 119 -6.71 0.21 0.44
CA ALA A 119 -5.35 0.68 0.15
C ALA A 119 -5.15 2.11 0.63
N TYR A 120 -3.91 2.43 0.97
CA TYR A 120 -3.46 3.82 1.00
C TYR A 120 -3.31 4.32 -0.43
N VAL A 121 -3.58 5.60 -0.62
CA VAL A 121 -3.09 6.35 -1.76
C VAL A 121 -2.60 7.72 -1.30
N ILE A 122 -1.46 8.15 -1.83
CA ILE A 122 -0.97 9.52 -1.72
C ILE A 122 -0.99 10.15 -3.10
N VAL A 123 -1.59 11.33 -3.22
CA VAL A 123 -1.74 12.06 -4.47
C VAL A 123 -0.99 13.37 -4.39
N ASN A 124 -0.15 13.63 -5.39
CA ASN A 124 0.55 14.89 -5.49
C ASN A 124 -0.38 15.94 -6.13
N LEU A 125 -0.82 16.95 -5.36
CA LEU A 125 -1.66 18.02 -5.92
C LEU A 125 -0.89 18.93 -6.88
N LYS A 126 0.44 18.86 -6.85
CA LYS A 126 1.32 19.60 -7.75
C LYS A 126 2.51 18.74 -8.18
N TRP A 127 2.36 18.07 -9.31
CA TRP A 127 3.39 17.29 -10.00
C TRP A 127 3.90 18.10 -11.20
N ASP A 128 4.87 18.98 -10.96
CA ASP A 128 5.55 19.76 -12.01
C ASP A 128 7.08 19.65 -11.95
N ARG A 129 7.62 18.85 -11.01
CA ARG A 129 9.05 18.62 -10.84
C ARG A 129 9.47 17.26 -11.39
N GLU A 130 10.57 17.24 -12.12
CA GLU A 130 11.25 16.01 -12.54
C GLU A 130 11.58 15.13 -11.32
N GLY A 131 11.33 13.83 -11.42
CA GLY A 131 11.54 12.88 -10.31
C GLY A 131 10.35 12.67 -9.37
N THR A 132 9.30 13.50 -9.44
CA THR A 132 8.09 13.32 -8.62
C THR A 132 7.05 12.40 -9.27
N SER A 133 6.27 11.68 -8.46
CA SER A 133 5.16 10.84 -8.92
C SER A 133 3.82 11.57 -8.79
N PRO A 134 2.86 11.39 -9.72
CA PRO A 134 1.51 11.94 -9.56
C PRO A 134 0.76 11.30 -8.38
N TYR A 135 1.04 10.03 -8.09
CA TYR A 135 0.50 9.31 -6.94
C TYR A 135 1.36 8.09 -6.58
N HIS A 136 1.12 7.51 -5.40
CA HIS A 136 1.56 6.16 -5.02
C HIS A 136 0.45 5.47 -4.24
N ALA A 137 0.31 4.16 -4.39
CA ALA A 137 -0.72 3.36 -3.75
C ALA A 137 -0.14 2.08 -3.15
N ALA A 138 -0.71 1.67 -2.01
CA ALA A 138 -0.24 0.54 -1.22
C ALA A 138 -1.42 -0.26 -0.68
N GLY A 139 -1.59 -1.50 -1.16
CA GLY A 139 -2.67 -2.37 -0.72
C GLY A 139 -2.44 -2.90 0.70
N VAL A 140 -3.43 -2.81 1.58
CA VAL A 140 -3.35 -3.31 2.96
C VAL A 140 -3.72 -4.79 2.99
N VAL A 141 -2.75 -5.63 3.33
CA VAL A 141 -2.88 -7.09 3.39
C VAL A 141 -3.23 -7.62 4.78
N ALA A 142 -2.95 -6.83 5.83
CA ALA A 142 -3.34 -7.13 7.20
C ALA A 142 -3.37 -5.85 8.06
N VAL A 143 -4.09 -5.93 9.18
CA VAL A 143 -4.14 -4.88 10.20
C VAL A 143 -3.86 -5.53 11.56
N ASP A 144 -3.05 -4.89 12.38
CA ASP A 144 -2.76 -5.30 13.75
C ASP A 144 -2.77 -4.09 14.69
N GLY A 145 -3.88 -3.89 15.40
CA GLY A 145 -4.11 -2.67 16.18
C GLY A 145 -4.06 -1.40 15.28
N GLY A 146 -3.17 -0.49 15.64
CA GLY A 146 -2.82 0.72 14.92
C GLY A 146 -2.00 0.50 13.64
N ASP A 147 -1.55 -0.73 13.36
CA ASP A 147 -0.59 -1.01 12.29
C ASP A 147 -1.24 -1.53 11.02
N ARG A 148 -0.81 -1.02 9.88
CA ARG A 148 -1.23 -1.46 8.55
C ARG A 148 -0.05 -2.12 7.88
N ILE A 149 -0.20 -3.41 7.61
CA ILE A 149 0.75 -4.17 6.82
C ILE A 149 0.34 -3.97 5.37
N THR A 150 1.20 -3.31 4.60
CA THR A 150 0.99 -3.06 3.18
C THR A 150 1.83 -4.00 2.34
N LEU A 151 1.42 -4.14 1.08
CA LEU A 151 2.19 -4.75 0.02
C LEU A 151 2.25 -3.77 -1.15
N GLU A 152 3.47 -3.45 -1.56
CA GLU A 152 3.75 -2.31 -2.44
C GLU A 152 4.64 -2.69 -3.60
N VAL A 153 4.38 -2.09 -4.75
CA VAL A 153 5.30 -2.08 -5.90
C VAL A 153 5.47 -0.65 -6.35
N PHE A 154 6.61 -0.33 -6.95
CA PHE A 154 6.89 1.04 -7.39
C PHE A 154 6.70 1.14 -8.89
N ALA A 155 5.83 2.05 -9.34
CA ALA A 155 5.65 2.25 -10.78
C ALA A 155 6.99 2.62 -11.45
N SER A 156 7.29 2.01 -12.60
CA SER A 156 8.46 2.36 -13.41
C SER A 156 8.14 3.51 -14.37
N THR A 157 9.13 4.36 -14.66
CA THR A 157 9.05 5.43 -15.67
C THR A 157 8.84 4.96 -17.12
N ARG A 158 8.85 3.64 -17.35
CA ARG A 158 8.52 3.04 -18.66
C ARG A 158 7.21 2.28 -18.50
N THR A 159 6.35 2.24 -19.50
CA THR A 159 5.13 1.42 -19.49
C THR A 159 5.43 0.08 -20.14
N SER A 160 5.57 -0.98 -19.34
CA SER A 160 5.66 -2.34 -19.88
C SER A 160 4.98 -3.31 -18.94
N TYR A 161 3.80 -3.78 -19.35
CA TYR A 161 2.99 -4.81 -18.68
C TYR A 161 3.71 -6.17 -18.57
N ALA A 162 4.86 -6.32 -19.23
CA ALA A 162 5.70 -7.52 -19.13
C ALA A 162 6.59 -7.54 -17.88
N ARG A 163 6.79 -6.40 -17.21
CA ARG A 163 7.66 -6.33 -16.02
C ARG A 163 6.86 -6.68 -14.79
N LYS A 164 7.26 -7.79 -14.18
CA LYS A 164 6.70 -8.28 -12.94
C LYS A 164 7.74 -8.20 -11.83
N GLU A 165 7.31 -7.83 -10.64
CA GLU A 165 8.13 -7.84 -9.43
C GLU A 165 7.33 -8.39 -8.25
N ALA A 166 8.03 -8.99 -7.29
CA ALA A 166 7.41 -9.31 -6.01
C ALA A 166 7.08 -7.99 -5.30
N GLY A 167 5.95 -7.95 -4.61
CA GLY A 167 5.61 -6.83 -3.75
C GLY A 167 6.52 -6.79 -2.54
N CYS A 168 6.81 -5.59 -2.07
CA CYS A 168 7.54 -5.35 -0.84
C CYS A 168 6.54 -5.07 0.28
N TYR A 169 6.67 -5.80 1.37
CA TYR A 169 5.96 -5.52 2.62
C TYR A 169 6.54 -4.25 3.26
N ARG A 170 5.64 -3.41 3.73
CA ARG A 170 5.92 -2.31 4.64
C ARG A 170 4.88 -2.31 5.76
N MET A 171 5.18 -1.62 6.84
CA MET A 171 4.30 -1.47 7.98
C MET A 171 4.20 0.00 8.31
N TYR A 172 2.98 0.53 8.31
CA TYR A 172 2.73 1.93 8.66
C TYR A 172 1.83 2.02 9.89
N LYS A 173 2.11 3.03 10.68
CA LYS A 173 1.29 3.43 11.83
C LYS A 173 0.18 4.38 11.38
N THR A 174 -0.82 4.53 12.23
CA THR A 174 -1.94 5.47 12.03
C THR A 174 -1.80 6.78 12.78
N SER A 175 -0.73 6.93 13.55
CA SER A 175 -0.33 8.17 14.21
C SER A 175 1.19 8.23 14.25
N GLY A 176 1.77 9.37 13.86
CA GLY A 176 3.22 9.59 13.79
C GLY A 176 3.94 9.66 15.13
N ASP A 177 3.21 9.53 16.24
CA ASP A 177 3.79 9.57 17.59
C ASP A 177 4.65 8.33 17.90
N GLU A 178 4.41 7.20 17.22
CA GLU A 178 5.13 5.92 17.44
C GLU A 178 5.46 5.18 16.13
N GLY A 179 6.06 5.87 15.15
CA GLY A 179 6.59 5.27 13.91
C GLY A 179 6.08 5.95 12.63
N ASP A 180 6.51 5.44 11.48
CA ASP A 180 6.21 6.10 10.19
C ASP A 180 4.75 5.87 9.77
N THR A 181 4.01 6.97 9.53
CA THR A 181 2.74 6.94 8.82
C THR A 181 2.99 6.78 7.32
N PHE A 182 1.99 6.33 6.55
CA PHE A 182 2.13 6.29 5.09
C PHE A 182 2.38 7.70 4.52
N HIS A 183 1.71 8.72 5.07
CA HIS A 183 1.92 10.09 4.63
C HIS A 183 3.34 10.58 4.94
N GLY A 184 3.83 10.42 6.16
CA GLY A 184 5.18 10.82 6.56
C GLY A 184 6.28 10.06 5.81
N ALA A 185 6.09 8.76 5.57
CA ALA A 185 7.03 7.94 4.81
C ALA A 185 7.18 8.38 3.35
N TRP A 186 6.16 9.05 2.79
CA TRP A 186 6.14 9.45 1.38
C TRP A 186 6.13 10.98 1.17
N SER A 187 5.83 11.83 2.17
CA SER A 187 5.65 13.29 2.05
C SER A 187 6.11 14.04 3.31
N PRO A 188 6.57 15.31 3.23
CA PRO A 188 7.38 15.94 2.18
C PRO A 188 8.90 15.73 2.39
N GLN A 189 9.26 14.74 3.21
CA GLN A 189 10.66 14.42 3.53
C GLN A 189 11.31 13.49 2.49
N THR A 190 10.60 13.14 1.41
CA THR A 190 11.12 12.27 0.33
C THR A 190 11.25 13.01 -0.99
N GLU A 191 12.12 12.51 -1.86
CA GLU A 191 12.33 13.05 -3.23
C GLU A 191 11.09 12.87 -4.14
N TYR A 192 10.07 12.13 -3.71
CA TYR A 192 9.01 11.61 -4.59
C TYR A 192 7.70 12.43 -4.59
N PHE A 193 7.38 13.15 -3.50
CA PHE A 193 6.12 13.91 -3.37
C PHE A 193 6.35 15.34 -2.87
N SER A 194 5.51 16.27 -3.34
CA SER A 194 5.57 17.68 -2.90
C SER A 194 4.98 17.88 -1.50
N ASP A 195 5.23 19.04 -0.92
CA ASP A 195 4.59 19.57 0.31
C ASP A 195 3.07 19.77 0.19
N ARG A 196 2.50 19.50 -0.98
CA ARG A 196 1.07 19.57 -1.26
C ARG A 196 0.51 18.21 -1.61
N ALA A 197 1.07 17.12 -1.09
CA ALA A 197 0.47 15.80 -1.25
C ALA A 197 -0.68 15.58 -0.26
N VAL A 198 -1.66 14.75 -0.63
CA VAL A 198 -2.74 14.32 0.26
C VAL A 198 -2.81 12.81 0.28
N THR A 199 -2.79 12.23 1.47
CA THR A 199 -3.00 10.77 1.66
C THR A 199 -4.43 10.49 2.05
N PHE A 200 -5.03 9.42 1.54
CA PHE A 200 -6.34 8.93 1.95
C PHE A 200 -6.49 7.44 1.64
N ALA A 201 -7.60 6.83 2.09
CA ALA A 201 -7.92 5.44 1.82
C ALA A 201 -8.80 5.26 0.58
N ILE A 202 -8.51 4.23 -0.22
CA ILE A 202 -9.36 3.75 -1.32
C ILE A 202 -9.84 2.32 -1.05
N CYS A 203 -10.98 1.96 -1.62
CA CYS A 203 -11.58 0.63 -1.54
C CYS A 203 -12.11 0.17 -2.90
N LYS A 204 -12.61 -1.07 -2.98
CA LYS A 204 -13.30 -1.59 -4.15
C LYS A 204 -14.46 -0.69 -4.56
N LYS A 205 -14.61 -0.48 -5.86
CA LYS A 205 -15.81 0.08 -6.44
C LYS A 205 -17.00 -0.86 -6.24
#